data_AF-A0A098Q566-F1
#
_entry.id   AF-A0A098Q566-F1
#
_cell.length_a   1.000
_cell.length_b   1.000
_cell.length_c   1.000
_cell.angle_alpha   90.00
_cell.angle_beta   90.00
_cell.angle_gamma   90.00
#
_symmetry.space_group_name_H-M   'P 1'
#
loop_
_entity.id
_entity.type
_entity.pdbx_description
1 polymer ?
#
loop_
_entity_poly.entity_id
_entity_poly.type
_entity_poly.pdbx_seq_one_letter_code
_entity_poly.pdbx_strand_id
1 'polypeptide(L)' 'MDVKKRFTEEQIIGFLREAESGVAIKDLCRRHGFSEASYYLWRSKFGGMSVPDAKRLKE' A
#
# COMPACT_ATOMS: atom_id res chain seq x y z
N MET A 1 -16.96 2.67 15.74
CA MET A 1 -16.41 1.33 15.46
C MET A 1 -15.38 1.50 14.38
N ASP A 2 -14.16 1.82 14.78
CA ASP A 2 -13.03 2.00 13.87
C ASP A 2 -12.83 0.70 13.13
N VAL A 3 -13.25 0.66 11.85
CA VAL A 3 -12.86 -0.39 10.93
C VAL A 3 -11.33 -0.42 10.99
N LYS A 4 -10.79 -1.38 11.75
CA LYS A 4 -9.36 -1.64 11.82
C LYS A 4 -8.95 -1.98 10.40
N LYS A 5 -8.46 -0.97 9.66
CA LYS A 5 -7.76 -1.19 8.40
C LYS A 5 -6.71 -2.24 8.71
N ARG A 6 -6.84 -3.39 8.05
CA ARG A 6 -6.03 -4.59 8.30
C ARG A 6 -4.54 -4.33 8.09
N PHE A 7 -4.21 -3.23 7.40
CA PHE A 7 -2.87 -2.72 7.12
C PHE A 7 -2.83 -1.22 7.38
N THR A 8 -1.77 -0.72 8.00
CA THR A 8 -1.54 0.72 8.19
C THR A 8 -1.07 1.36 6.89
N GLU A 9 -1.15 2.69 6.80
CA GLU A 9 -0.69 3.43 5.62
C GLU A 9 0.82 3.22 5.37
N GLU A 10 1.62 3.13 6.44
CA GLU A 10 3.05 2.80 6.38
C GLU A 10 3.30 1.39 5.81
N GLN A 11 2.50 0.39 6.22
CA GLN A 11 2.60 -0.96 5.65
C GLN A 11 2.24 -0.97 4.16
N ILE A 12 1.17 -0.27 3.80
CA ILE A 12 0.73 -0.15 2.41
C ILE A 12 1.81 0.48 1.54
N ILE A 13 2.41 1.58 2.01
CA ILE A 13 3.53 2.25 1.34
C ILE A 13 4.74 1.32 1.21
N GLY A 14 5.02 0.52 2.25
CA GLY A 14 6.05 -0.53 2.21
C GLY A 14 5.81 -1.53 1.08
N PHE A 15 4.58 -2.03 0.93
CA PHE A 15 4.21 -2.96 -0.14
C PHE A 15 4.34 -2.35 -1.53
N LEU A 16 3.96 -1.07 -1.70
CA LEU A 16 4.11 -0.34 -2.96
C LEU A 16 5.59 -0.22 -3.34
N ARG A 17 6.46 0.17 -2.40
CA ARG A 17 7.91 0.26 -2.63
C ARG A 17 8.55 -1.08 -2.96
N GLU A 18 8.14 -2.14 -2.29
CA GLU A 18 8.67 -3.48 -2.54
C GLU A 18 8.32 -3.95 -3.95
N ALA A 19 7.10 -3.66 -4.42
CA ALA A 19 6.72 -3.90 -5.82
C ALA A 19 7.48 -3.01 -6.81
N GLU A 20 7.73 -1.73 -6.50
CA GLU A 20 8.58 -0.85 -7.32
C GLU A 20 10.05 -1.32 -7.37
N SER A 21 10.53 -1.98 -6.32
CA SER A 21 11.86 -2.61 -6.30
C SER A 21 11.97 -3.83 -7.23
N GLY A 22 10.89 -4.21 -7.92
CA GLY A 22 10.85 -5.35 -8.84
C GLY A 22 10.23 -6.62 -8.27
N VAL A 23 9.67 -6.57 -7.05
CA VAL A 23 8.98 -7.74 -6.47
C VAL A 23 7.62 -7.93 -7.14
N ALA A 24 7.33 -9.18 -7.54
CA ALA A 24 6.05 -9.52 -8.14
C ALA A 24 4.90 -9.34 -7.15
N ILE A 25 3.84 -8.67 -7.58
CA ILE A 25 2.68 -8.34 -6.74
C ILE A 25 1.97 -9.60 -6.24
N LYS A 26 1.94 -10.66 -7.05
CA LYS A 26 1.44 -11.99 -6.64
C LYS A 26 2.20 -12.55 -5.44
N ASP A 27 3.50 -12.33 -5.39
CA ASP A 27 4.34 -12.82 -4.30
C ASP A 27 4.11 -12.00 -3.02
N LEU A 28 4.01 -10.68 -3.16
CA LEU A 28 3.60 -9.77 -2.08
C LEU A 28 2.20 -10.10 -1.52
N CYS A 29 1.24 -10.36 -2.41
CA CYS A 29 -0.12 -10.78 -2.08
C CYS A 29 -0.10 -12.06 -1.23
N ARG A 30 0.75 -13.04 -1.60
CA ARG A 30 0.89 -14.31 -0.89
C ARG A 30 1.67 -14.18 0.43
N ARG A 31 2.71 -13.34 0.48
CA ARG A 31 3.53 -13.10 1.69
C ARG A 31 2.78 -12.31 2.76
N HIS A 32 2.08 -11.25 2.37
CA HIS A 32 1.43 -10.33 3.31
C HIS A 32 -0.07 -10.60 3.49
N GLY A 33 -0.67 -11.47 2.67
CA GLY A 33 -2.06 -11.88 2.82
C GLY A 33 -3.07 -10.81 2.41
N PHE A 34 -2.75 -10.01 1.38
CA PHE A 34 -3.67 -9.07 0.74
C PHE A 34 -3.89 -9.43 -0.71
N SER A 35 -5.01 -9.05 -1.33
CA SER A 35 -5.27 -9.36 -2.74
C SER A 35 -4.64 -8.34 -3.68
N GLU A 36 -4.32 -8.75 -4.92
CA GLU A 36 -3.82 -7.83 -5.96
C GLU A 36 -4.75 -6.62 -6.17
N ALA A 37 -6.07 -6.81 -6.05
CA ALA A 37 -7.06 -5.73 -6.09
C ALA A 37 -6.83 -4.67 -5.00
N SER A 38 -6.47 -5.07 -3.78
CA SER A 38 -6.13 -4.16 -2.69
C SER A 38 -4.85 -3.38 -3.01
N TYR A 39 -3.86 -4.03 -3.62
CA TYR A 39 -2.64 -3.36 -4.07
C TYR A 39 -2.94 -2.27 -5.10
N TYR A 40 -3.73 -2.54 -6.13
CA TYR A 40 -4.05 -1.52 -7.14
C TYR A 40 -4.88 -0.37 -6.55
N LEU A 41 -5.77 -0.65 -5.60
CA LEU A 41 -6.49 0.39 -4.86
C LEU A 41 -5.51 1.28 -4.07
N TRP A 42 -4.53 0.68 -3.41
CA TRP A 42 -3.47 1.40 -2.72
C TRP A 42 -2.56 2.16 -3.68
N ARG A 43 -2.22 1.60 -4.83
CA ARG A 43 -1.45 2.29 -5.86
C ARG A 43 -2.22 3.47 -6.44
N SER A 44 -3.55 3.38 -6.57
CA SER A 44 -4.37 4.53 -6.98
C SER A 44 -4.44 5.62 -5.91
N LYS A 45 -4.41 5.23 -4.62
CA LYS A 45 -4.54 6.16 -3.50
C LYS A 45 -3.21 6.78 -3.04
N PHE A 46 -2.13 6.00 -3.10
CA PHE A 46 -0.79 6.33 -2.60
C PHE A 46 0.28 6.24 -3.68
N GLY A 47 0.07 5.52 -4.78
CA GLY A 47 1.07 5.33 -5.84
C GLY A 47 1.28 6.53 -6.77
N GLY A 48 0.61 7.66 -6.51
CA GLY A 48 0.97 8.99 -7.04
C GLY A 48 1.53 9.94 -5.97
N MET A 49 1.53 9.51 -4.69
CA MET A 49 2.12 10.25 -3.58
C MET A 49 3.43 9.57 -3.19
N SER A 50 4.56 10.20 -3.51
CA SER A 50 5.80 9.84 -2.84
C SER A 50 5.58 10.00 -1.33
N VAL A 51 6.09 9.08 -0.51
CA VAL A 51 5.94 9.02 0.97
C VAL A 51 5.88 10.38 1.71
N PRO A 52 6.62 11.44 1.33
CA PRO A 52 6.45 12.77 1.94
C PRO A 52 5.09 13.46 1.70
N ASP A 53 4.36 13.15 0.64
CA ASP A 53 3.09 13.82 0.25
C ASP A 53 1.86 13.16 0.90
N ALA A 54 1.90 11.84 1.12
CA ALA A 54 0.85 11.10 1.84
C ALA A 54 0.65 11.62 3.29
N LYS A 55 1.70 12.21 3.88
CA LYS A 55 1.66 12.83 5.21
C LYS A 55 0.96 14.20 5.23
N ARG A 56 0.73 14.84 4.08
CA ARG A 56 0.08 16.17 3.96
C ARG A 56 -1.44 16.11 3.82
N LEU A 57 -2.05 14.92 3.70
CA LEU A 57 -3.51 14.76 3.59
C LEU A 57 -4.26 14.84 4.94
N LYS A 58 -3.60 15.30 6.00
CA LYS A 58 -4.20 15.51 7.31
C LYS A 58 -4.29 17.00 7.61
N GLU A 59 -4.96 17.74 6.74
CA GLU A 59 -5.65 19.01 7.04
C GLU A 59 -7.13 18.88 6.71
#